data_AF-A0A6C0JIE7-F1
#
_entry.id   AF-A0A6C0JIE7-F1
#
_cell.length_a   1.000
_cell.length_b   1.000
_cell.length_c   1.000
_cell.angle_alpha   90.00
_cell.angle_beta   90.00
_cell.angle_gamma   90.00
#
_symmetry.space_group_name_H-M   'P 1'
#
loop_
_entity.id
_entity.type
_entity.pdbx_description
1 polymer ?
#
loop_
_entity_poly.entity_id
_entity_poly.type
_entity_poly.pdbx_seq_one_letter_code
_entity_poly.pdbx_strand_id
1 'polypeptide(L)'
;MELLHAAVALLASMVFVLAGMVGWLYWQQTRLFQNMNSVLMAIGDITRMIEKPEPEPEAPPVLSVAPLAAPAADEDEDDRASVEESASEVVDGPPAPLDVDSLQSKSKKELQEMLTKRGLPFSKTDSKPTLTSLLKATA
;
A
#
# COMPACT_ATOMS: atom_id res chain seq x y z
N MET A 1 -53.95 14.84 -33.89
CA MET A 1 -53.64 14.84 -32.45
C MET A 1 -53.08 13.50 -31.97
N GLU A 2 -53.58 12.35 -32.43
CA GLU A 2 -53.16 11.02 -31.92
C GLU A 2 -51.67 10.69 -32.12
N LEU A 3 -51.08 11.03 -33.28
CA LEU A 3 -49.64 10.84 -33.52
C LEU A 3 -48.74 11.59 -32.53
N LEU A 4 -49.16 12.79 -32.11
CA LEU A 4 -48.41 13.58 -31.12
C LEU A 4 -48.44 12.88 -29.76
N HIS A 5 -49.60 12.38 -29.34
CA HIS A 5 -49.73 11.63 -28.08
C HIS A 5 -48.91 10.33 -28.12
N ALA A 6 -48.91 9.61 -29.26
CA ALA A 6 -48.09 8.41 -29.43
C ALA A 6 -46.58 8.71 -29.36
N ALA A 7 -46.12 9.78 -30.00
CA ALA A 7 -44.73 10.21 -29.93
C ALA A 7 -44.31 10.63 -28.51
N VAL A 8 -45.17 11.38 -27.81
CA VAL A 8 -44.94 11.77 -26.41
C VAL A 8 -44.92 10.55 -25.49
N ALA A 9 -45.81 9.58 -25.69
CA ALA A 9 -45.82 8.34 -24.90
C ALA A 9 -44.54 7.52 -25.11
N LEU A 10 -44.06 7.41 -26.36
CA LEU A 10 -42.78 6.75 -26.67
C LEU A 10 -41.63 7.46 -25.94
N LEU A 11 -41.52 8.78 -26.08
CA LEU A 11 -40.47 9.56 -25.43
C LEU A 11 -40.52 9.40 -23.90
N ALA A 12 -41.71 9.49 -23.30
CA ALA A 12 -41.90 9.31 -21.87
C ALA A 12 -41.44 7.92 -21.39
N SER A 13 -41.79 6.86 -22.14
CA SER A 13 -41.33 5.50 -21.82
C SER A 13 -39.80 5.36 -21.89
N MET A 14 -39.16 5.99 -22.88
CA MET A 14 -37.70 5.96 -23.02
C MET A 14 -37.03 6.65 -21.84
N VAL A 15 -37.54 7.82 -21.43
CA VAL A 15 -37.05 8.54 -20.25
C VAL A 15 -37.28 7.75 -18.97
N PHE A 16 -38.44 7.10 -18.84
CA PHE A 16 -38.75 6.26 -17.68
C PHE A 16 -37.79 5.08 -17.54
N VAL A 17 -37.47 4.40 -18.64
CA VAL A 17 -36.48 3.31 -18.64
C VAL A 17 -35.10 3.83 -18.25
N LEU A 18 -34.68 4.98 -18.79
CA LEU A 18 -33.40 5.60 -18.45
C LEU A 18 -33.33 5.98 -16.96
N ALA A 19 -34.39 6.59 -16.43
CA ALA A 19 -34.48 6.95 -15.02
C ALA A 19 -34.45 5.71 -14.12
N GLY A 20 -35.14 4.63 -14.49
CA GLY A 20 -35.10 3.35 -13.79
C GLY A 20 -33.71 2.74 -13.78
N MET A 21 -33.00 2.77 -14.90
CA MET A 21 -31.64 2.25 -15.01
C MET A 21 -30.65 3.05 -14.14
N VAL A 22 -30.76 4.39 -14.15
CA VAL A 22 -29.93 5.27 -13.30
C VAL A 22 -30.23 5.03 -11.82
N GLY A 23 -31.51 4.92 -11.44
CA GLY A 23 -31.91 4.60 -10.07
C GLY A 23 -31.39 3.24 -9.61
N TRP A 24 -31.45 2.23 -10.50
CA TRP A 24 -30.90 0.91 -10.24
C TRP A 24 -29.39 0.92 -10.05
N LEU A 25 -28.65 1.64 -10.92
CA LEU A 25 -27.20 1.82 -10.82
C LEU A 25 -26.82 2.52 -9.51
N TYR A 26 -27.54 3.57 -9.13
CA TYR A 26 -27.32 4.28 -7.87
C TYR A 26 -27.56 3.37 -6.65
N TRP A 27 -28.62 2.54 -6.72
CA TRP A 27 -28.90 1.56 -5.68
C TRP A 27 -27.82 0.48 -5.60
N GLN A 28 -27.36 -0.04 -6.74
CA GLN A 28 -26.23 -0.97 -6.79
C GLN A 28 -24.95 -0.35 -6.22
N GLN A 29 -24.64 0.89 -6.59
CA GLN A 29 -23.48 1.63 -6.08
C GLN A 29 -23.53 1.73 -4.56
N THR A 30 -24.68 2.11 -3.99
CA THR A 30 -24.85 2.21 -2.54
C THR A 30 -24.65 0.86 -1.84
N ARG A 31 -25.22 -0.21 -2.39
CA ARG A 31 -25.08 -1.58 -1.85
C ARG A 31 -23.62 -2.07 -1.89
N LEU A 32 -22.89 -1.77 -2.97
CA LEU A 32 -21.48 -2.15 -3.10
C LEU A 32 -20.61 -1.46 -2.05
N PHE A 33 -20.82 -0.15 -1.82
CA PHE A 33 -20.06 0.59 -0.80
C PHE A 33 -20.34 0.08 0.62
N GLN A 34 -21.59 -0.25 0.94
CA GLN A 34 -21.94 -0.87 2.24
C GLN A 34 -21.21 -2.21 2.43
N ASN A 35 -21.21 -3.05 1.39
CA ASN A 35 -20.51 -4.33 1.43
C ASN A 35 -19.00 -4.16 1.55
N MET A 36 -18.38 -3.21 0.84
CA MET A 36 -16.95 -2.93 0.97
C MET A 36 -16.55 -2.56 2.41
N ASN A 37 -17.31 -1.69 3.07
CA ASN A 37 -17.02 -1.33 4.46
C ASN A 37 -17.10 -2.54 5.41
N SER A 38 -18.04 -3.46 5.18
CA SER A 38 -18.14 -4.72 5.95
C SER A 38 -16.96 -5.66 5.70
N VAL A 39 -16.48 -5.74 4.45
CA VAL A 39 -15.34 -6.57 4.07
C VAL A 39 -14.03 -6.00 4.63
N LEU A 40 -13.84 -4.68 4.61
CA LEU A 40 -12.67 -4.05 5.24
C LEU A 40 -12.62 -4.32 6.75
N MET A 41 -13.76 -4.24 7.43
CA MET A 41 -13.84 -4.55 8.87
C MET A 41 -13.50 -6.02 9.13
N ALA A 42 -14.08 -6.95 8.35
CA ALA A 42 -13.79 -8.37 8.48
C ALA A 42 -12.31 -8.72 8.19
N ILE A 43 -11.69 -8.10 7.17
CA ILE A 43 -10.26 -8.29 6.88
C ILE A 43 -9.40 -7.71 8.00
N GLY A 44 -9.76 -6.55 8.55
CA GLY A 44 -9.08 -5.95 9.71
C GLY A 44 -9.14 -6.87 10.94
N ASP A 45 -10.30 -7.48 11.21
CA ASP A 45 -10.45 -8.43 12.31
C ASP A 45 -9.65 -9.72 12.09
N ILE A 46 -9.60 -10.24 10.86
CA ILE A 46 -8.75 -11.39 10.51
C ILE A 46 -7.27 -11.06 10.70
N THR A 47 -6.83 -9.86 10.32
CA THR A 47 -5.44 -9.42 10.47
C THR A 47 -5.07 -9.29 11.96
N ARG A 48 -5.99 -8.75 12.79
CA ARG A 48 -5.82 -8.67 14.24
C ARG A 48 -5.83 -10.03 14.95
N MET A 49 -6.49 -11.04 14.38
CA MET A 49 -6.45 -12.40 14.92
C MET A 49 -5.12 -13.11 14.67
N ILE A 50 -4.39 -12.71 13.62
CA ILE A 50 -3.05 -13.22 13.30
C ILE A 50 -1.99 -12.53 14.17
N GLU A 51 -2.19 -11.24 14.46
CA GLU A 51 -1.38 -10.49 15.42
C GLU A 51 -1.85 -10.81 16.85
N LYS A 52 -1.55 -12.05 17.30
CA LYS A 52 -1.57 -12.37 18.73
C LYS A 52 -0.72 -11.30 19.42
N PRO A 53 -1.26 -10.53 20.40
CA PRO A 53 -0.44 -9.60 21.16
C PRO A 53 0.64 -10.42 21.86
N GLU A 54 1.86 -10.31 21.34
CA GLU A 54 3.05 -10.82 21.99
C GLU A 54 3.16 -10.06 23.30
N PRO A 55 3.07 -10.72 24.47
CA PRO A 55 3.21 -10.03 25.74
C PRO A 55 4.59 -9.37 25.76
N GLU A 56 4.61 -8.10 26.18
CA GLU A 56 5.82 -7.29 26.36
C GLU A 56 6.96 -8.14 26.93
N PRO A 57 8.17 -8.10 26.33
CA PRO A 57 9.32 -8.71 26.95
C PRO A 57 9.60 -7.97 28.27
N GLU A 58 9.50 -8.70 29.38
CA GLU A 58 10.02 -8.25 30.68
C GLU A 58 11.44 -7.72 30.49
N ALA A 59 11.64 -6.47 30.92
CA ALA A 59 12.94 -5.83 30.94
C ALA A 59 13.99 -6.76 31.58
N PRO A 60 15.15 -6.98 30.94
CA PRO A 60 16.13 -7.92 31.46
C PRO A 60 16.69 -7.41 32.81
N PRO A 61 16.76 -8.27 33.85
CA PRO A 61 17.44 -7.91 35.08
C PRO A 61 18.94 -7.82 34.79
N VAL A 62 19.49 -6.63 34.99
CA VAL A 62 20.92 -6.36 35.09
C VAL A 62 21.56 -7.29 36.13
N LEU A 63 22.36 -8.26 35.67
CA LEU A 63 23.30 -8.99 36.50
C LEU A 63 24.67 -9.08 35.82
N SER A 64 25.60 -8.31 36.38
CA SER A 64 27.06 -8.44 36.34
C SER A 64 27.53 -9.91 36.39
N VAL A 65 28.44 -10.37 35.53
CA VAL A 65 29.91 -10.56 35.74
C VAL A 65 30.59 -10.97 34.40
N ALA A 66 31.78 -10.43 34.09
CA ALA A 66 32.70 -10.83 32.99
C ALA A 66 33.58 -12.06 33.39
N PRO A 67 34.66 -12.48 32.67
CA PRO A 67 34.97 -12.72 31.23
C PRO A 67 35.63 -14.12 30.97
N LEU A 68 35.58 -14.72 29.76
CA LEU A 68 36.71 -15.53 29.18
C LEU A 68 36.44 -16.15 27.78
N ALA A 69 37.47 -16.09 26.92
CA ALA A 69 37.93 -17.07 25.93
C ALA A 69 37.17 -17.32 24.60
N ALA A 70 37.76 -16.80 23.50
CA ALA A 70 37.85 -17.46 22.18
C ALA A 70 38.93 -18.60 22.24
N PRO A 71 39.18 -19.49 21.24
CA PRO A 71 38.94 -19.36 19.78
C PRO A 71 38.62 -20.68 19.00
N ALA A 72 38.70 -20.61 17.65
CA ALA A 72 38.85 -21.68 16.63
C ALA A 72 37.58 -22.45 16.19
N ALA A 73 37.40 -22.90 14.95
CA ALA A 73 38.01 -22.70 13.62
C ALA A 73 37.16 -23.52 12.61
N ASP A 74 37.40 -23.30 11.31
CA ASP A 74 37.09 -24.16 10.14
C ASP A 74 35.66 -24.05 9.53
N GLU A 75 35.50 -23.39 8.36
CA GLU A 75 35.73 -23.92 6.98
C GLU A 75 34.64 -24.96 6.64
N ASP A 76 33.78 -24.92 5.61
CA ASP A 76 33.62 -24.26 4.31
C ASP A 76 32.08 -24.25 4.05
N GLU A 77 31.42 -23.39 3.27
CA GLU A 77 31.56 -23.14 1.83
C GLU A 77 31.01 -21.74 1.54
N ASP A 78 31.94 -20.81 1.37
CA ASP A 78 31.68 -19.47 0.87
C ASP A 78 31.79 -19.53 -0.66
N ASP A 79 30.66 -19.62 -1.35
CA ASP A 79 30.58 -19.34 -2.80
C ASP A 79 30.63 -17.81 -3.00
N ARG A 80 31.74 -17.23 -2.54
CA ARG A 80 32.15 -15.83 -2.68
C ARG A 80 32.11 -15.47 -4.17
N ALA A 81 31.13 -14.66 -4.54
CA ALA A 81 31.46 -13.43 -5.25
C ALA A 81 31.77 -12.36 -4.19
N SER A 82 33.03 -12.31 -3.78
CA SER A 82 33.58 -11.35 -2.83
C SER A 82 33.74 -9.96 -3.46
N VAL A 83 33.19 -8.96 -2.77
CA VAL A 83 33.81 -7.66 -2.47
C VAL A 83 34.09 -6.72 -3.65
N GLU A 84 33.28 -5.66 -3.72
CA GLU A 84 33.83 -4.33 -3.39
C GLU A 84 33.03 -3.76 -2.20
N GLU A 85 33.60 -3.97 -1.02
CA GLU A 85 33.29 -3.25 0.19
C GLU A 85 33.97 -1.88 0.05
N SER A 86 33.16 -0.85 -0.21
CA SER A 86 33.58 0.54 -0.21
C SER A 86 32.57 1.32 0.62
N ALA A 87 32.95 1.56 1.87
CA ALA A 87 32.39 2.55 2.80
C ALA A 87 30.93 2.31 3.23
N SER A 88 30.70 1.67 4.38
CA SER A 88 30.62 2.36 5.68
C SER A 88 29.87 3.71 5.62
N GLU A 89 28.66 3.70 6.16
CA GLU A 89 28.18 4.76 7.06
C GLU A 89 28.22 6.19 6.50
N VAL A 90 27.25 6.48 5.64
CA VAL A 90 26.64 7.82 5.67
C VAL A 90 25.23 7.63 6.20
N VAL A 91 25.11 7.79 7.52
CA VAL A 91 23.91 8.39 8.12
C VAL A 91 23.76 9.74 7.44
N ASP A 92 23.10 9.76 6.28
CA ASP A 92 22.61 11.00 5.70
C ASP A 92 21.19 11.14 6.22
N GLY A 93 20.92 12.31 6.79
CA GLY A 93 19.76 12.57 7.65
C GLY A 93 18.40 12.26 7.01
N PRO A 94 17.31 12.46 7.78
CA PRO A 94 15.95 12.19 7.31
C PRO A 94 15.77 12.73 5.88
N PRO A 95 15.39 11.89 4.91
CA PRO A 95 15.36 12.29 3.51
C PRO A 95 14.46 13.51 3.38
N ALA A 96 14.93 14.53 2.65
CA ALA A 96 14.26 15.81 2.53
C ALA A 96 12.73 15.63 2.31
N PRO A 97 11.90 16.37 3.07
CA PRO A 97 10.47 16.20 3.07
C PRO A 97 9.98 16.31 1.63
N LEU A 98 9.46 15.21 1.09
CA LEU A 98 8.76 15.30 -0.18
C LEU A 98 7.52 16.11 0.07
N ASP A 99 7.28 17.06 -0.82
CA ASP A 99 5.97 17.66 -0.96
C ASP A 99 4.99 16.54 -1.36
N VAL A 100 4.35 15.97 -0.34
CA VAL A 100 3.41 14.84 -0.41
C VAL A 100 2.19 15.16 -1.27
N ASP A 101 1.92 16.46 -1.51
CA ASP A 101 0.82 16.93 -2.32
C ASP A 101 1.16 16.87 -3.82
N SER A 102 2.44 17.09 -4.17
CA SER A 102 2.94 16.96 -5.55
C SER A 102 3.06 15.50 -6.05
N LEU A 103 2.93 14.51 -5.17
CA LEU A 103 3.09 13.09 -5.54
C LEU A 103 1.91 12.53 -6.34
N GLN A 104 0.72 13.13 -6.22
CA GLN A 104 -0.48 12.67 -6.94
C GLN A 104 -0.50 13.09 -8.41
N SER A 105 0.13 14.22 -8.75
CA SER A 105 0.22 14.72 -10.12
C SER A 105 1.30 14.01 -10.96
N LYS A 106 2.29 13.37 -10.31
CA LYS A 106 3.38 12.65 -10.98
C LYS A 106 2.91 11.39 -11.71
N SER A 107 3.61 11.06 -12.79
CA SER A 107 3.34 9.85 -13.58
C SER A 107 3.84 8.59 -12.86
N LYS A 108 3.32 7.41 -13.23
CA LYS A 108 3.77 6.13 -12.65
C LYS A 108 5.30 5.93 -12.81
N LYS A 109 5.88 6.38 -13.92
CA LYS A 109 7.31 6.28 -14.21
C LYS A 109 8.14 7.20 -13.31
N GLU A 110 7.71 8.45 -13.14
CA GLU A 110 8.38 9.39 -12.23
C GLU A 110 8.37 8.90 -10.78
N LEU A 111 7.27 8.27 -10.32
CA LEU A 111 7.22 7.70 -8.98
C LEU A 111 8.20 6.53 -8.81
N GLN A 112 8.37 5.70 -9.84
CA GLN A 112 9.37 4.62 -9.85
C GLN A 112 10.80 5.16 -9.84
N GLU A 113 11.07 6.22 -10.62
CA GLU A 113 12.37 6.90 -10.61
C GLU A 113 12.68 7.52 -9.23
N MET A 114 11.68 8.13 -8.58
CA MET A 114 11.83 8.66 -7.23
C MET A 114 12.11 7.56 -6.20
N LEU A 115 11.42 6.41 -6.29
CA LEU A 115 11.68 5.26 -5.42
C LEU A 115 13.06 4.64 -5.66
N THR A 116 13.47 4.52 -6.92
CA THR A 116 14.81 4.03 -7.30
C THR A 116 15.90 4.96 -6.75
N LYS A 117 15.70 6.28 -6.90
CA LYS A 117 16.62 7.30 -6.36
C LYS A 117 16.73 7.26 -4.84
N ARG A 118 15.67 6.79 -4.16
CA ARG A 118 15.60 6.62 -2.71
C ARG A 118 16.11 5.25 -2.23
N GLY A 119 16.45 4.34 -3.13
CA GLY A 119 16.83 2.96 -2.78
C GLY A 119 15.67 2.12 -2.21
N LEU A 120 14.42 2.54 -2.44
CA LEU A 120 13.24 1.83 -1.93
C LEU A 120 12.83 0.71 -2.91
N PRO A 121 12.67 -0.54 -2.43
CA PRO A 121 12.23 -1.64 -3.28
C PRO A 121 10.78 -1.44 -3.71
N PHE A 122 10.50 -1.65 -5.00
CA PHE A 122 9.16 -1.64 -5.57
C PHE A 122 9.03 -2.70 -6.65
N SER A 123 7.82 -3.19 -6.90
CA SER A 123 7.52 -4.08 -8.02
C SER A 123 7.13 -3.29 -9.27
N LYS A 124 7.51 -3.80 -10.44
CA LYS A 124 7.08 -3.25 -11.75
C LYS A 124 5.54 -3.30 -11.91
N THR A 125 4.89 -4.25 -11.25
CA THR A 125 3.43 -4.43 -11.26
C THR A 125 2.70 -3.47 -10.32
N ASP A 126 3.42 -2.76 -9.43
CA ASP A 126 2.79 -1.89 -8.45
C ASP A 126 1.95 -0.80 -9.09
N SER A 127 0.78 -0.57 -8.51
CA SER A 127 -0.15 0.44 -8.99
C SER A 127 0.34 1.84 -8.59
N LYS A 128 -0.08 2.88 -9.32
CA LYS A 128 0.22 4.28 -8.98
C LYS A 128 -0.05 4.61 -7.49
N PRO A 129 -1.18 4.21 -6.87
CA PRO A 129 -1.40 4.49 -5.44
C PRO A 129 -0.40 3.78 -4.52
N THR A 130 0.01 2.55 -4.82
CA THR A 130 1.04 1.82 -4.05
C THR A 130 2.38 2.56 -4.05
N LEU A 131 2.83 3.01 -5.23
CA LEU A 131 4.07 3.77 -5.37
C LEU A 131 4.01 5.12 -4.62
N THR A 132 2.85 5.80 -4.65
CA THR A 132 2.66 7.01 -3.83
C THR A 132 2.64 6.72 -2.34
N SER A 133 2.11 5.57 -1.91
CA SER A 133 2.10 5.17 -0.50
C SER A 133 3.51 4.89 0.01
N LEU A 134 4.33 4.20 -0.78
CA LEU A 134 5.75 3.96 -0.46
C LEU A 134 6.51 5.28 -0.33
N LEU A 135 6.28 6.24 -1.25
CA LEU A 135 6.91 7.56 -1.20
C LEU A 135 6.42 8.43 -0.03
N LYS A 136 5.16 8.28 0.40
CA LYS A 136 4.62 8.98 1.58
C LYS A 136 5.10 8.35 2.89
N ALA A 137 5.30 7.04 2.93
CA ALA A 137 5.78 6.34 4.11
C ALA A 137 7.27 6.62 4.40
N THR A 138 8.03 7.05 3.40
CA THR A 138 9.43 7.47 3.53
C THR A 138 9.62 8.98 3.69
N ALA A 139 8.55 9.77 3.66
CA ALA A 139 8.61 11.24 3.70
C ALA A 139 8.61 11.79 5.13
#